data_AF-A0A937WFZ9-F1
#
_entry.id   AF-A0A937WFZ9-F1
#
_cell.length_a   1.000
_cell.length_b   1.000
_cell.length_c   1.000
_cell.angle_alpha   90.00
_cell.angle_beta   90.00
_cell.angle_gamma   90.00
#
_symmetry.space_group_name_H-M   'P 1'
#
loop_
_entity.id
_entity.type
_entity.pdbx_description
1 polymer ?
#
loop_
_entity_poly.entity_id
_entity_poly.type
_entity_poly.pdbx_seq_one_letter_code
_entity_poly.pdbx_strand_id
1 'polypeptide(L)'
;MIGIKSKVSRRNVYYYAHLQRLRDAQALFEKRRWVGCIYMAGIAVECVLKYAVCVRENVIHLVDATPELLSKRGHDLRELLRRSGLGFAPKEYEMMRRFALLTSWDIGIRYESSDGSAKDAQRFLDAAVTFCQWVIQKRA
;
A
#
# COMPACT_ATOMS: atom_id res chain seq x y z
N MET A 1 -17.80 14.04 -27.39
CA MET A 1 -16.72 13.39 -26.63
C MET A 1 -16.83 13.82 -25.17
N ILE A 2 -17.36 12.95 -24.30
CA ILE A 2 -17.36 13.20 -22.86
C ILE A 2 -15.96 12.82 -22.37
N GLY A 3 -15.11 13.83 -22.17
CA GLY A 3 -13.79 13.62 -21.59
C GLY A 3 -13.94 13.12 -20.16
N ILE A 4 -13.74 11.82 -19.94
CA ILE A 4 -13.57 11.27 -18.60
C ILE A 4 -12.26 11.88 -18.08
N LYS A 5 -12.35 12.98 -17.32
CA LYS A 5 -11.23 13.47 -16.54
C LYS A 5 -10.85 12.33 -15.60
N SER A 6 -9.72 11.68 -15.84
CA SER A 6 -9.18 10.71 -14.88
C SER A 6 -9.08 11.43 -13.53
N LYS A 7 -9.51 10.79 -12.44
CA LYS A 7 -9.43 11.37 -11.10
C LYS A 7 -7.96 11.52 -10.73
N VAL A 8 -7.38 12.67 -11.07
CA VAL A 8 -6.00 12.98 -10.73
C VAL A 8 -5.91 13.20 -9.22
N SER A 9 -5.44 12.20 -8.49
CA SER A 9 -5.33 12.27 -7.04
C SER A 9 -4.06 13.02 -6.65
N ARG A 10 -4.19 13.97 -5.71
CA ARG A 10 -3.06 14.72 -5.16
C ARG A 10 -2.26 13.83 -4.21
N ARG A 11 -0.95 14.08 -4.08
CA ARG A 11 -0.02 13.37 -3.20
C ARG A 11 -0.56 13.16 -1.79
N ASN A 12 -1.06 14.23 -1.16
CA ASN A 12 -1.54 14.16 0.23
C ASN A 12 -2.79 13.29 0.39
N VAL A 13 -3.56 13.05 -0.68
CA VAL A 13 -4.71 12.13 -0.64
C VAL A 13 -4.23 10.72 -0.32
N TYR A 14 -3.10 10.28 -0.92
CA TYR A 14 -2.53 8.97 -0.63
C TYR A 14 -2.01 8.87 0.81
N TYR A 15 -1.45 9.96 1.35
CA TYR A 15 -1.07 10.02 2.76
C TYR A 15 -2.29 9.85 3.67
N TYR A 16 -3.35 10.65 3.52
CA TYR A 16 -4.52 10.48 4.40
C TYR A 16 -5.25 9.16 4.16
N ALA A 17 -5.28 8.67 2.91
CA ALA A 17 -5.88 7.39 2.58
C ALA A 17 -5.17 6.23 3.30
N HIS A 18 -3.84 6.16 3.35
CA HIS A 18 -3.16 5.05 4.02
C HIS A 18 -3.55 4.96 5.51
N LEU A 19 -3.65 6.10 6.20
CA LEU A 19 -4.07 6.16 7.60
C LEU A 19 -5.48 5.61 7.78
N GLN A 20 -6.42 6.03 6.92
CA GLN A 20 -7.79 5.53 6.98
C GLN A 20 -7.86 4.04 6.64
N ARG A 21 -7.11 3.56 5.65
CA ARG A 21 -7.08 2.15 5.27
C ARG A 21 -6.51 1.24 6.37
N LEU A 22 -5.53 1.71 7.14
CA LEU A 22 -5.05 0.97 8.32
C LEU A 22 -6.11 0.89 9.42
N ARG A 23 -6.88 1.97 9.66
CA ARG A 23 -8.01 1.94 10.60
C ARG A 23 -9.11 1.00 10.13
N ASP A 24 -9.45 1.05 8.85
CA ASP A 24 -10.43 0.16 8.23
C ASP A 24 -9.98 -1.31 8.37
N ALA A 25 -8.70 -1.60 8.11
CA ALA A 25 -8.13 -2.94 8.26
C ALA A 25 -8.21 -3.45 9.70
N GLN A 26 -7.85 -2.60 10.67
CA GLN A 26 -7.95 -2.91 12.10
C GLN A 26 -9.40 -3.21 12.51
N ALA A 27 -10.36 -2.38 12.10
CA ALA A 27 -11.78 -2.61 12.39
C ALA A 27 -12.28 -3.93 11.78
N LEU A 28 -11.84 -4.27 10.56
CA LEU A 28 -12.19 -5.54 9.92
C LEU A 28 -11.59 -6.74 10.65
N PHE A 29 -10.34 -6.61 11.14
CA PHE A 29 -9.72 -7.63 11.97
C PHE A 29 -10.53 -7.89 13.24
N GLU A 30 -10.91 -6.84 13.98
CA GLU A 30 -11.73 -6.94 15.19
C GLU A 30 -13.09 -7.59 14.94
N LYS A 31 -13.66 -7.40 13.74
CA LYS A 31 -14.91 -8.02 13.30
C LYS A 31 -14.74 -9.38 12.64
N ARG A 32 -13.56 -9.98 12.73
CA ARG A 32 -13.26 -11.32 12.18
C ARG A 32 -13.41 -11.42 10.67
N ARG A 33 -13.25 -10.31 9.96
CA ARG A 33 -13.29 -10.23 8.49
C ARG A 33 -11.85 -10.30 7.95
N TRP A 34 -11.23 -11.47 8.01
CA TRP A 34 -9.78 -11.64 7.81
C TRP A 34 -9.31 -11.26 6.40
N VAL A 35 -9.98 -11.75 5.36
CA VAL A 35 -9.68 -11.36 3.97
C VAL A 35 -9.87 -9.87 3.76
N GLY A 36 -10.94 -9.28 4.33
CA GLY A 36 -11.18 -7.84 4.28
C GLY A 36 -10.07 -7.04 4.96
N CYS A 37 -9.58 -7.49 6.11
CA CYS A 37 -8.44 -6.91 6.80
C CYS A 37 -7.18 -6.91 5.93
N ILE A 38 -6.81 -8.08 5.37
CA ILE A 38 -5.65 -8.21 4.49
C ILE A 38 -5.80 -7.29 3.26
N TYR A 39 -6.98 -7.26 2.66
CA TYR A 39 -7.29 -6.39 1.53
C TYR A 39 -7.02 -4.92 1.87
N MET A 40 -7.63 -4.41 2.94
CA MET A 40 -7.50 -3.00 3.32
C MET A 40 -6.07 -2.65 3.77
N ALA A 41 -5.38 -3.58 4.44
CA ALA A 41 -3.98 -3.41 4.81
C ALA A 41 -3.07 -3.29 3.58
N GLY A 42 -3.30 -4.10 2.54
CA GLY A 42 -2.56 -4.00 1.28
C GLY A 42 -2.82 -2.67 0.54
N ILE A 43 -4.08 -2.20 0.52
CA ILE A 43 -4.41 -0.88 -0.03
C ILE A 43 -3.71 0.25 0.75
N ALA A 44 -3.55 0.11 2.07
CA ALA A 44 -2.80 1.08 2.87
C ALA A 44 -1.32 1.15 2.43
N VAL A 45 -0.68 0.00 2.24
CA VAL A 45 0.71 -0.09 1.77
C VAL A 45 0.85 0.49 0.36
N GLU A 46 -0.08 0.20 -0.54
CA GLU A 46 -0.11 0.80 -1.88
C GLU A 46 -0.19 2.34 -1.79
N CYS A 47 -1.07 2.87 -0.95
CA CYS A 47 -1.25 4.31 -0.76
C CYS A 47 0.02 4.98 -0.21
N VAL A 48 0.65 4.43 0.83
CA VAL A 48 1.85 5.05 1.41
C VAL A 48 3.03 5.02 0.43
N LEU A 49 3.16 3.98 -0.40
CA LEU A 49 4.19 3.92 -1.42
C LEU A 49 3.92 4.89 -2.57
N LYS A 50 2.66 5.04 -3.03
CA LYS A 50 2.28 6.08 -4.00
C LYS A 50 2.59 7.48 -3.50
N TYR A 51 2.32 7.75 -2.22
CA TYR A 51 2.75 8.98 -1.57
C TYR A 51 4.28 9.13 -1.64
N ALA A 52 5.05 8.10 -1.27
CA ALA A 52 6.50 8.12 -1.29
C ALA A 52 7.10 8.34 -2.70
N VAL A 53 6.47 7.81 -3.75
CA VAL A 53 6.82 8.10 -5.16
C VAL A 53 6.62 9.59 -5.45
N CYS A 54 5.44 10.14 -5.15
CA CYS A 54 5.17 11.57 -5.37
C CYS A 54 6.13 12.48 -4.59
N VAL A 55 6.52 12.10 -3.37
CA VAL A 55 7.51 12.85 -2.58
C VAL A 55 8.87 12.83 -3.28
N ARG A 56 9.35 11.64 -3.67
CA ARG A 56 10.67 11.48 -4.32
C ARG A 56 10.76 12.28 -5.62
N GLU A 57 9.75 12.19 -6.46
CA GLU A 57 9.73 12.83 -7.77
C GLU A 57 9.33 14.33 -7.69
N ASN A 58 9.06 14.84 -6.48
CA ASN A 58 8.60 16.21 -6.22
C ASN A 58 7.38 16.63 -7.06
N VAL A 59 6.40 15.73 -7.18
CA VAL A 59 5.16 15.98 -7.94
C VAL A 59 3.92 16.04 -7.05
N ILE A 60 2.94 16.83 -7.50
CA ILE A 60 1.64 16.93 -6.82
C ILE A 60 0.76 15.76 -7.17
N HIS A 61 0.81 15.24 -8.39
CA HIS A 61 -0.02 14.14 -8.83
C HIS A 61 0.79 12.91 -9.24
N LEU A 62 0.28 11.72 -8.94
CA LEU A 62 0.98 10.46 -9.27
C LEU A 62 1.17 10.29 -10.79
N VAL A 63 0.23 10.79 -11.60
CA VAL A 63 0.33 10.76 -13.06
C VAL A 63 1.54 11.55 -13.58
N ASP A 64 1.92 12.62 -12.87
CA ASP A 64 3.05 13.46 -13.25
C ASP A 64 4.38 12.77 -12.92
N ALA A 65 4.41 11.84 -11.95
CA ALA A 65 5.58 10.99 -11.75
C ALA A 65 5.75 10.02 -12.92
N THR A 66 4.66 9.33 -13.30
CA THR A 66 4.65 8.40 -14.44
C THR A 66 3.22 7.93 -14.75
N PRO A 67 2.73 8.03 -16.00
CA PRO A 67 1.37 7.60 -16.36
C PRO A 67 1.10 6.10 -16.14
N GLU A 68 2.13 5.25 -16.19
CA GLU A 68 2.05 3.80 -16.02
C GLU A 68 1.55 3.40 -14.62
N LEU A 69 1.74 4.25 -13.60
CA LEU A 69 1.22 4.02 -12.25
C LEU A 69 -0.29 4.26 -12.13
N LEU A 70 -0.96 4.69 -13.21
CA LEU A 70 -2.41 4.66 -13.34
C LEU A 70 -2.95 3.32 -13.86
N SER A 71 -2.06 2.42 -14.31
CA SER A 71 -2.41 1.10 -14.84
C SER A 71 -2.29 0.00 -13.78
N LYS A 72 -2.34 -1.28 -14.18
CA LYS A 72 -2.07 -2.44 -13.31
C LYS A 72 -0.76 -2.31 -12.52
N ARG A 73 0.27 -1.67 -13.08
CA ARG A 73 1.55 -1.41 -12.38
C ARG A 73 1.40 -0.51 -11.16
N GLY A 74 0.35 0.32 -11.12
CA GLY A 74 -0.03 1.11 -9.95
C GLY A 74 -0.48 0.29 -8.74
N HIS A 75 -0.64 -1.02 -8.88
CA HIS A 75 -1.00 -1.94 -7.80
C HIS A 75 0.15 -2.87 -7.42
N ASP A 76 1.28 -2.83 -8.14
CA ASP A 76 2.45 -3.65 -7.85
C ASP A 76 3.30 -2.98 -6.77
N LEU A 77 3.30 -3.56 -5.58
CA LEU A 77 4.03 -3.03 -4.42
C LEU A 77 5.55 -3.02 -4.65
N ARG A 78 6.11 -3.97 -5.41
CA ARG A 78 7.55 -4.02 -5.71
C ARG A 78 7.94 -2.88 -6.63
N GLU A 79 7.15 -2.64 -7.66
CA GLU A 79 7.38 -1.53 -8.58
C GLU A 79 7.24 -0.19 -7.87
N LEU A 80 6.22 -0.03 -7.01
CA LEU A 80 6.03 1.17 -6.20
C LEU A 80 7.20 1.40 -5.23
N LEU A 81 7.71 0.36 -4.56
CA LEU A 81 8.88 0.48 -3.69
C LEU A 81 10.12 0.93 -4.49
N ARG A 82 10.39 0.28 -5.62
CA ARG A 82 11.50 0.63 -6.51
C ARG A 82 11.41 2.08 -6.99
N ARG A 83 10.25 2.50 -7.47
CA ARG A 83 9.95 3.87 -7.92
C ARG A 83 10.04 4.88 -6.79
N SER A 84 9.64 4.50 -5.58
CA SER A 84 9.75 5.38 -4.42
C SER A 84 11.20 5.65 -4.04
N GLY A 85 12.17 4.90 -4.58
CA GLY A 85 13.58 5.04 -4.24
C GLY A 85 13.97 4.50 -2.89
N LEU A 86 13.09 3.73 -2.27
CA LEU A 86 13.35 3.09 -1.00
C LEU A 86 14.01 1.74 -1.25
N GLY A 87 14.95 1.40 -0.38
CA GLY A 87 15.61 0.12 -0.35
C GLY A 87 15.85 -0.31 1.09
N PHE A 88 16.15 -1.60 1.25
CA PHE A 88 16.48 -2.18 2.54
C PHE A 88 18.00 -2.23 2.69
N ALA A 89 18.53 -1.58 3.71
CA ALA A 89 19.92 -1.78 4.12
C ALA A 89 20.10 -3.21 4.69
N PRO A 90 21.32 -3.78 4.72
CA PRO A 90 21.55 -5.11 5.27
C PRO A 90 21.01 -5.32 6.70
N LYS A 91 21.07 -4.28 7.54
CA LYS A 91 20.52 -4.28 8.90
C LYS A 91 18.99 -4.29 8.98
N GLU A 92 18.29 -4.06 7.86
CA GLU A 92 16.82 -3.98 7.78
C GLU A 92 16.21 -5.31 7.27
N TYR A 93 16.89 -6.43 7.48
CA TYR A 93 16.46 -7.77 7.04
C TYR A 93 15.02 -8.12 7.48
N GLU A 94 14.63 -7.77 8.71
CA GLU A 94 13.26 -7.99 9.18
C GLU A 94 12.21 -7.21 8.38
N MET A 95 12.54 -5.96 7.99
CA MET A 95 11.66 -5.16 7.16
C MET A 95 11.54 -5.76 5.75
N MET A 96 12.64 -6.26 5.20
CA MET A 96 12.63 -6.98 3.92
C MET A 96 11.74 -8.23 3.99
N ARG A 97 11.79 -9.02 5.07
CA ARG A 97 10.90 -10.18 5.26
C ARG A 97 9.44 -9.78 5.37
N ARG A 98 9.13 -8.71 6.12
CA ARG A 98 7.76 -8.16 6.20
C ARG A 98 7.28 -7.71 4.84
N PHE A 99 8.12 -7.02 4.07
CA PHE A 99 7.77 -6.60 2.72
C PHE A 99 7.55 -7.80 1.79
N ALA A 100 8.35 -8.86 1.90
CA ALA A 100 8.13 -10.09 1.14
C ALA A 100 6.73 -10.69 1.41
N LEU A 101 6.28 -10.70 2.67
CA LEU A 101 4.90 -11.07 3.02
C LEU A 101 3.88 -10.13 2.37
N LEU A 102 4.08 -8.81 2.45
CA LEU A 102 3.15 -7.83 1.85
C LEU A 102 3.00 -8.01 0.34
N THR A 103 4.07 -8.44 -0.35
CA THR A 103 4.03 -8.67 -1.80
C THR A 103 3.31 -9.95 -2.24
N SER A 104 2.75 -10.74 -1.30
CA SER A 104 1.79 -11.80 -1.64
C SER A 104 0.36 -11.28 -1.84
N TRP A 105 0.12 -10.00 -1.54
CA TRP A 105 -1.16 -9.34 -1.76
C TRP A 105 -1.28 -8.81 -3.18
N ASP A 106 -2.47 -8.94 -3.74
CA ASP A 106 -2.92 -8.21 -4.91
C ASP A 106 -4.40 -7.84 -4.80
N ILE A 107 -4.87 -6.98 -5.69
CA ILE A 107 -6.24 -6.48 -5.69
C ILE A 107 -7.31 -7.58 -5.84
N GLY A 108 -6.94 -8.75 -6.38
CA GLY A 108 -7.80 -9.89 -6.64
C GLY A 108 -8.28 -10.61 -5.38
N ILE A 109 -7.58 -10.46 -4.24
CA ILE A 109 -7.98 -11.05 -2.95
C ILE A 109 -9.42 -10.65 -2.55
N ARG A 110 -9.92 -9.52 -3.07
CA ARG A 110 -11.30 -9.06 -2.91
C ARG A 110 -12.37 -10.05 -3.43
N TYR A 111 -11.99 -10.95 -4.32
CA TYR A 111 -12.86 -11.95 -4.94
C TYR A 111 -12.64 -13.34 -4.35
N GLU A 112 -11.77 -13.48 -3.35
CA GLU A 112 -11.66 -14.73 -2.61
C GLU A 112 -12.95 -14.99 -1.84
N SER A 113 -13.47 -16.21 -1.99
CA SER A 113 -14.64 -16.69 -1.27
C SER A 113 -14.31 -17.30 0.09
N SER A 114 -13.03 -17.45 0.42
CA SER A 114 -12.59 -17.96 1.71
C SER A 114 -12.72 -16.89 2.78
N ASP A 115 -13.00 -17.29 4.02
CA ASP A 115 -12.99 -16.37 5.16
C ASP A 115 -11.56 -15.97 5.58
N GLY A 116 -10.53 -16.65 5.06
CA GLY A 116 -9.13 -16.49 5.45
C GLY A 116 -8.85 -17.00 6.87
N SER A 117 -7.68 -16.66 7.42
CA SER A 117 -7.30 -17.04 8.78
C SER A 117 -6.96 -15.82 9.65
N ALA A 118 -7.34 -15.88 10.93
CA ALA A 118 -7.00 -14.83 11.90
C ALA A 118 -5.49 -14.66 12.03
N LYS A 119 -4.73 -15.77 12.00
CA LYS A 119 -3.27 -15.76 12.10
C LYS A 119 -2.63 -15.03 10.92
N ASP A 120 -3.09 -15.29 9.70
CA ASP A 120 -2.53 -14.64 8.51
C ASP A 120 -2.94 -13.17 8.45
N ALA A 121 -4.19 -12.85 8.81
CA ALA A 121 -4.64 -11.47 8.89
C ALA A 121 -3.85 -10.65 9.93
N GLN A 122 -3.59 -11.20 11.11
CA GLN A 122 -2.76 -10.52 12.13
C GLN A 122 -1.35 -10.30 11.62
N ARG A 123 -0.69 -11.34 11.10
CA ARG A 123 0.67 -11.26 10.56
C ARG A 123 0.78 -10.22 9.44
N PHE A 124 -0.19 -10.20 8.54
CA PHE A 124 -0.23 -9.27 7.43
C PHE A 124 -0.49 -7.83 7.91
N LEU A 125 -1.45 -7.63 8.81
CA LEU A 125 -1.76 -6.32 9.39
C LEU A 125 -0.55 -5.74 10.13
N ASP A 126 0.12 -6.53 10.96
CA ASP A 126 1.33 -6.12 11.69
C ASP A 126 2.45 -5.74 10.73
N ALA A 127 2.64 -6.51 9.65
CA ALA A 127 3.60 -6.20 8.60
C ALA A 127 3.24 -4.87 7.92
N ALA A 128 1.97 -4.65 7.58
CA ALA A 128 1.49 -3.45 6.90
C ALA A 128 1.67 -2.20 7.77
N VAL A 129 1.27 -2.25 9.04
CA VAL A 129 1.44 -1.12 9.99
C VAL A 129 2.92 -0.77 10.14
N THR A 130 3.76 -1.77 10.41
CA THR A 130 5.21 -1.58 10.61
C THR A 130 5.87 -1.02 9.35
N PHE A 131 5.53 -1.54 8.18
CA PHE A 131 6.09 -1.09 6.91
C PHE A 131 5.63 0.34 6.56
N CYS A 132 4.35 0.66 6.75
CA CYS A 132 3.84 2.02 6.53
C CYS A 132 4.58 3.04 7.41
N GLN A 133 4.79 2.74 8.69
CA GLN A 133 5.57 3.60 9.58
C GLN A 133 7.00 3.80 9.09
N TRP A 134 7.66 2.72 8.65
CA TRP A 134 9.00 2.77 8.09
C TRP A 134 9.09 3.63 6.82
N VAL A 135 8.11 3.51 5.90
CA VAL A 135 8.05 4.36 4.69
C VAL A 135 7.95 5.83 5.08
N ILE A 136 7.07 6.18 6.02
CA ILE A 136 6.91 7.56 6.48
C ILE A 136 8.19 8.07 7.13
N GLN A 137 8.85 7.30 8.00
CA GLN A 137 10.10 7.70 8.63
C GLN A 137 11.24 7.98 7.64
N LYS A 138 11.29 7.26 6.51
CA LYS A 138 12.29 7.47 5.45
C LYS A 138 11.92 8.59 4.47
N ARG A 139 10.73 9.17 4.58
CA ARG A 139 10.21 10.20 3.66
C ARG A 139 9.71 11.46 4.38
N ALA A 140 9.82 11.49 5.71
CA ALA A 140 9.76 12.69 6.54
C ALA A 140 11.04 13.50 6.34
#